data_AF-A0A959QF68-F1
#
_entry.id   AF-A0A959QF68-F1
#
_cell.length_a   1.000
_cell.length_b   1.000
_cell.length_c   1.000
_cell.angle_alpha   90.00
_cell.angle_beta   90.00
_cell.angle_gamma   90.00
#
_symmetry.space_group_name_H-M   'P 1'
#
loop_
_entity.id
_entity.type
_entity.pdbx_description
1 polymer ?
#
loop_
_entity_poly.entity_id
_entity_poly.type
_entity_poly.pdbx_seq_one_letter_code
_entity_poly.pdbx_strand_id
1 'polypeptide(L)'
;AFAGSNNSTGGQNTCVGRSSGAGNQFGNRNTFIGASSSLVSGDSIDRAIAIGYNAKVGCSNCAVVGGTGMDSVSVGIGISNPTQVLDVNGNAKFRHVPNLAPLNSAFPLYIENDGTLYQYISFSDRRLKDDIKPLKNVLNKLDGIHGYSYYLRNNPNQTEEIGVIAQEIEKEFPQLVFRHEGYMGVNYERLSAILLQAVKEQQVLIMELQHKVELILSQQ
;
A
#
# COMPACT_ATOMS: atom_id res chain seq x y z
N ALA A 1 8.22 34.72 28.75
CA ALA A 1 8.68 33.37 28.36
C ALA A 1 9.31 33.48 26.99
N PHE A 2 10.63 33.36 26.93
CA PHE A 2 11.45 33.71 25.76
C PHE A 2 11.59 32.50 24.82
N ALA A 3 11.68 32.76 23.51
CA ALA A 3 12.05 31.77 22.51
C ALA A 3 13.58 31.61 22.50
N GLY A 4 14.09 30.38 22.36
CA GLY A 4 15.54 30.10 22.31
C GLY A 4 16.31 30.40 23.60
N SER A 5 15.62 30.51 24.75
CA SER A 5 16.18 31.04 26.01
C SER A 5 17.33 30.26 26.61
N ASN A 6 17.48 28.98 26.23
CA ASN A 6 18.46 28.07 26.80
C ASN A 6 19.61 27.77 25.83
N ASN A 7 19.63 28.42 24.66
CA ASN A 7 20.71 28.25 23.69
C ASN A 7 21.99 28.91 24.21
N SER A 8 22.96 28.09 24.59
CA SER A 8 24.19 28.51 25.25
C SER A 8 25.35 28.68 24.26
N THR A 9 25.52 27.74 23.32
CA THR A 9 26.61 27.81 22.30
C THR A 9 26.16 27.47 20.88
N GLY A 10 24.91 27.05 20.67
CA GLY A 10 24.38 26.73 19.35
C GLY A 10 24.11 27.98 18.51
N GLY A 11 24.41 27.92 17.22
CA GLY A 11 24.26 29.03 16.27
C GLY A 11 23.19 28.78 15.20
N GLN A 12 22.70 29.86 14.61
CA GLN A 12 21.82 29.84 13.42
C GLN A 12 20.47 29.12 13.61
N ASN A 13 19.93 29.13 14.83
CA ASN A 13 18.63 28.56 15.13
C ASN A 13 17.50 29.58 14.91
N THR A 14 16.36 29.13 14.41
CA THR A 14 15.12 29.94 14.32
C THR A 14 14.14 29.44 15.38
N CYS A 15 13.67 30.32 16.27
CA CYS A 15 12.70 29.97 17.32
C CYS A 15 11.54 30.96 17.30
N VAL A 16 10.33 30.46 17.05
CA VAL A 16 9.09 31.26 16.99
C VAL A 16 8.03 30.61 17.89
N GLY A 17 7.58 31.34 18.91
CA GLY A 17 6.56 30.89 19.85
C GLY A 17 7.05 30.78 21.29
N ARG A 18 6.13 30.85 22.24
CA ARG A 18 6.41 30.79 23.68
C ARG A 18 7.19 29.52 24.02
N SER A 19 8.36 29.65 24.64
CA SER A 19 9.22 28.53 25.05
C SER A 19 9.66 27.60 23.90
N SER A 20 9.60 28.08 22.65
CA SER A 20 10.18 27.34 21.51
C SER A 20 11.69 27.24 21.64
N GLY A 21 12.27 26.09 21.30
CA GLY A 21 13.71 25.82 21.39
C GLY A 21 14.28 25.75 22.81
N ALA A 22 13.46 25.68 23.85
CA ALA A 22 13.91 25.68 25.25
C ALA A 22 14.79 24.47 25.62
N GLY A 23 14.72 23.35 24.89
CA GLY A 23 15.60 22.20 25.07
C GLY A 23 16.90 22.23 24.26
N ASN A 24 17.17 23.30 23.50
CA ASN A 24 18.34 23.37 22.62
C ASN A 24 19.46 24.21 23.24
N GLN A 25 20.47 23.59 23.85
CA GLN A 25 21.61 24.29 24.45
C GLN A 25 22.83 24.44 23.53
N PHE A 26 23.15 23.45 22.68
CA PHE A 26 24.35 23.46 21.83
C PHE A 26 24.07 23.13 20.35
N GLY A 27 22.86 22.73 19.99
CA GLY A 27 22.47 22.37 18.62
C GLY A 27 22.37 23.57 17.68
N ASN A 28 22.69 23.34 16.40
CA ASN A 28 22.86 24.37 15.37
C ASN A 28 21.89 24.17 14.21
N ARG A 29 21.49 25.28 13.58
CA ARG A 29 20.67 25.29 12.36
C ARG A 29 19.32 24.59 12.53
N ASN A 30 18.75 24.66 13.73
CA ASN A 30 17.44 24.11 14.05
C ASN A 30 16.34 25.13 13.81
N THR A 31 15.15 24.67 13.47
CA THR A 31 13.95 25.50 13.30
C THR A 31 12.83 25.01 14.21
N PHE A 32 12.41 25.86 15.15
CA PHE A 32 11.34 25.59 16.10
C PHE A 32 10.23 26.62 15.89
N ILE A 33 9.06 26.18 15.46
CA ILE A 33 7.90 27.05 15.20
C ILE A 33 6.70 26.47 15.94
N GLY A 34 6.19 27.18 16.94
CA GLY A 34 5.08 26.77 17.78
C GLY A 34 5.42 26.83 19.26
N ALA A 35 4.43 27.12 20.11
CA ALA A 35 4.65 27.16 21.55
C ALA A 35 5.09 25.78 22.07
N SER A 36 6.12 25.77 22.90
CA SER A 36 6.75 24.56 23.45
C SER A 36 7.35 23.60 22.42
N SER A 37 7.54 24.02 21.16
CA SER A 37 8.29 23.22 20.18
C SER A 37 9.77 23.12 20.59
N SER A 38 10.37 21.93 20.55
CA SER A 38 11.71 21.72 21.14
C SER A 38 12.38 20.43 20.65
N LEU A 39 13.54 20.10 21.22
CA LEU A 39 14.16 18.78 21.13
C LEU A 39 13.52 17.81 22.16
N VAL A 40 13.46 16.51 21.83
CA VAL A 40 13.00 15.46 22.76
C VAL A 40 13.99 15.26 23.91
N SER A 41 15.28 15.17 23.58
CA SER A 41 16.41 15.02 24.50
C SER A 41 17.71 15.19 23.72
N GLY A 42 18.74 15.74 24.34
CA GLY A 42 20.08 15.80 23.74
C GLY A 42 20.43 17.20 23.27
N ASP A 43 21.62 17.60 23.68
CA ASP A 43 22.10 18.97 23.64
C ASP A 43 22.80 19.32 22.31
N SER A 44 22.89 18.39 21.35
CA SER A 44 23.69 18.51 20.13
C SER A 44 22.97 18.08 18.83
N ILE A 45 21.65 18.19 18.78
CA ILE A 45 20.89 17.90 17.56
C ILE A 45 21.04 19.07 16.59
N ASP A 46 21.38 18.79 15.34
CA ASP A 46 21.58 19.80 14.29
C ASP A 46 20.63 19.58 13.10
N ARG A 47 20.27 20.68 12.42
CA ARG A 47 19.41 20.67 11.22
C ARG A 47 18.05 19.99 11.45
N ALA A 48 17.52 20.15 12.66
CA ALA A 48 16.22 19.64 13.07
C ALA A 48 15.12 20.68 12.81
N ILE A 49 13.94 20.21 12.45
CA ILE A 49 12.75 21.05 12.28
C ILE A 49 11.64 20.51 13.18
N ALA A 50 11.04 21.37 14.01
CA ALA A 50 9.84 21.07 14.76
C ALA A 50 8.81 22.18 14.55
N ILE A 51 7.67 21.84 13.97
CA ILE A 51 6.60 22.79 13.63
C ILE A 51 5.30 22.32 14.29
N GLY A 52 4.70 23.15 15.14
CA GLY A 52 3.44 22.87 15.85
C GLY A 52 3.54 23.10 17.36
N TYR A 53 2.39 23.18 18.02
CA TYR A 53 2.32 23.19 19.49
C TYR A 53 2.90 21.87 20.03
N ASN A 54 3.86 21.98 20.97
CA ASN A 54 4.52 20.84 21.60
C ASN A 54 5.17 19.84 20.61
N ALA A 55 5.51 20.28 19.40
CA ALA A 55 6.26 19.46 18.43
C ALA A 55 7.69 19.22 18.93
N LYS A 56 8.10 17.95 19.05
CA LYS A 56 9.44 17.59 19.55
C LYS A 56 10.19 16.71 18.56
N VAL A 57 11.40 17.14 18.18
CA VAL A 57 12.28 16.41 17.26
C VAL A 57 13.43 15.75 18.02
N GLY A 58 13.69 14.47 17.73
CA GLY A 58 14.63 13.64 18.49
C GLY A 58 15.94 13.30 17.77
N CYS A 59 16.13 13.73 16.53
CA CYS A 59 17.30 13.39 15.71
C CYS A 59 17.76 14.55 14.81
N SER A 60 19.05 14.54 14.45
CA SER A 60 19.62 15.48 13.48
C SER A 60 19.12 15.16 12.07
N ASN A 61 18.96 16.20 11.24
CA ASN A 61 18.40 16.08 9.88
C ASN A 61 16.95 15.55 9.82
N CYS A 62 16.20 15.67 10.91
CA CYS A 62 14.82 15.22 11.00
C CYS A 62 13.85 16.41 11.03
N ALA A 63 12.65 16.21 10.50
CA ALA A 63 11.57 17.18 10.57
C ALA A 63 10.33 16.54 11.21
N VAL A 64 9.73 17.23 12.18
CA VAL A 64 8.50 16.84 12.87
C VAL A 64 7.48 17.96 12.69
N VAL A 65 6.29 17.59 12.20
CA VAL A 65 5.15 18.50 12.07
C VAL A 65 4.04 17.97 12.97
N GLY A 66 3.75 18.69 14.04
CA GLY A 66 2.82 18.29 15.10
C GLY A 66 3.48 17.75 16.37
N GLY A 67 2.72 17.73 17.46
CA GLY A 67 3.08 16.99 18.68
C GLY A 67 2.76 15.50 18.56
N THR A 68 2.88 14.79 19.66
CA THR A 68 2.53 13.36 19.78
C THR A 68 1.48 13.16 20.87
N GLY A 69 0.74 12.05 20.86
CA GLY A 69 -0.28 11.77 21.88
C GLY A 69 -1.45 12.74 21.76
N MET A 70 -1.81 13.42 22.86
CA MET A 70 -2.92 14.39 22.86
C MET A 70 -2.67 15.61 21.97
N ASP A 71 -1.41 15.90 21.63
CA ASP A 71 -1.00 17.02 20.78
C ASP A 71 -0.72 16.60 19.33
N SER A 72 -1.15 15.39 18.92
CA SER A 72 -0.98 14.92 17.54
C SER A 72 -1.67 15.86 16.55
N VAL A 73 -1.01 16.13 15.42
CA VAL A 73 -1.54 17.00 14.36
C VAL A 73 -1.68 16.21 13.07
N SER A 74 -2.82 16.38 12.40
CA SER A 74 -3.03 15.93 11.02
C SER A 74 -2.72 17.08 10.05
N VAL A 75 -1.97 16.77 9.00
CA VAL A 75 -1.61 17.71 7.93
C VAL A 75 -2.59 17.57 6.77
N GLY A 76 -3.44 18.58 6.57
CA GLY A 76 -4.31 18.68 5.41
C GLY A 76 -3.68 19.53 4.29
N ILE A 77 -3.65 19.01 3.06
CA ILE A 77 -3.28 19.77 1.86
C ILE A 77 -4.52 19.87 0.97
N GLY A 78 -5.09 21.08 0.85
CA GLY A 78 -6.33 21.30 0.09
C GLY A 78 -7.62 20.84 0.80
N ILE A 79 -7.53 20.47 2.07
CA ILE A 79 -8.66 20.02 2.91
C ILE A 79 -8.57 20.67 4.29
N SER A 80 -9.71 21.07 4.85
CA SER A 80 -9.80 21.72 6.17
C SER A 80 -10.03 20.76 7.33
N ASN A 81 -10.58 19.58 7.05
CA ASN A 81 -10.85 18.52 8.04
C ASN A 81 -10.16 17.22 7.57
N PRO A 82 -8.83 17.11 7.71
CA PRO A 82 -8.11 15.89 7.34
C PRO A 82 -8.61 14.70 8.17
N THR A 83 -8.89 13.59 7.51
CA THR A 83 -9.36 12.35 8.14
C THR A 83 -8.24 11.35 8.43
N GLN A 84 -7.03 11.66 7.95
CA GLN A 84 -5.80 10.91 8.14
C GLN A 84 -4.67 11.86 8.59
N VAL A 85 -3.55 11.31 9.08
CA VAL A 85 -2.39 12.10 9.54
C VAL A 85 -1.81 12.97 8.42
N LEU A 86 -1.82 12.49 7.17
CA LEU A 86 -1.59 13.29 5.97
C LEU A 86 -2.77 13.04 5.03
N ASP A 87 -3.54 14.09 4.75
CA ASP A 87 -4.73 14.03 3.89
C ASP A 87 -4.60 15.08 2.78
N VAL A 88 -4.61 14.63 1.52
CA VAL A 88 -4.39 15.49 0.34
C VAL A 88 -5.63 15.43 -0.54
N ASN A 89 -6.37 16.53 -0.62
CA ASN A 89 -7.51 16.68 -1.53
C ASN A 89 -7.02 17.16 -2.89
N GLY A 90 -6.61 16.21 -3.73
CA GLY A 90 -6.03 16.43 -5.04
C GLY A 90 -4.98 15.38 -5.38
N ASN A 91 -4.12 15.68 -6.36
CA ASN A 91 -3.06 14.75 -6.77
C ASN A 91 -1.82 14.88 -5.87
N ALA A 92 -1.37 13.77 -5.28
CA ALA A 92 -0.08 13.67 -4.61
C ALA A 92 0.88 12.83 -5.47
N LYS A 93 2.13 13.30 -5.68
CA LYS A 93 3.16 12.57 -6.43
C LYS A 93 4.38 12.30 -5.54
N PHE A 94 4.61 11.03 -5.24
CA PHE A 94 5.84 10.56 -4.60
C PHE A 94 6.76 9.98 -5.67
N ARG A 95 7.99 10.49 -5.78
CA ARG A 95 8.92 10.11 -6.87
C ARG A 95 9.71 8.82 -6.58
N HIS A 96 9.87 8.46 -5.31
CA HIS A 96 10.59 7.27 -4.90
C HIS A 96 10.09 6.81 -3.53
N VAL A 97 9.64 5.57 -3.42
CA VAL A 97 8.95 5.11 -2.22
C VAL A 97 9.18 3.58 -2.00
N PRO A 98 10.31 3.19 -1.35
CA PRO A 98 10.61 1.94 -0.63
C PRO A 98 9.73 0.66 -0.74
N ASN A 99 10.31 -0.55 -0.87
CA ASN A 99 9.75 -1.81 -0.35
C ASN A 99 10.88 -2.70 0.21
N LEU A 100 10.92 -2.96 1.53
CA LEU A 100 11.92 -3.76 2.24
C LEU A 100 11.37 -5.08 2.79
N ALA A 101 10.38 -5.70 2.13
CA ALA A 101 9.96 -7.06 2.49
C ALA A 101 10.33 -8.11 1.42
N PRO A 102 10.72 -9.34 1.84
CA PRO A 102 10.99 -10.43 0.92
C PRO A 102 9.71 -10.80 0.15
N LEU A 103 9.90 -10.92 -1.16
CA LEU A 103 8.99 -11.46 -2.16
C LEU A 103 7.98 -12.46 -1.55
N ASN A 104 6.67 -12.20 -1.77
CA ASN A 104 5.53 -13.16 -1.80
C ASN A 104 4.28 -12.85 -0.94
N SER A 105 4.01 -11.60 -0.57
CA SER A 105 2.73 -11.24 0.08
C SER A 105 1.87 -10.35 -0.82
N ALA A 106 0.76 -10.90 -1.31
CA ALA A 106 -0.16 -10.28 -2.25
C ALA A 106 -0.94 -9.10 -1.63
N PHE A 107 -0.70 -7.86 -2.06
CA PHE A 107 -1.60 -6.71 -1.85
C PHE A 107 -1.48 -5.69 -3.00
N PRO A 108 -2.58 -5.05 -3.43
CA PRO A 108 -2.56 -4.02 -4.47
C PRO A 108 -1.96 -2.67 -4.00
N LEU A 109 -1.64 -2.54 -2.71
CA LEU A 109 -0.84 -1.47 -2.12
C LEU A 109 0.06 -2.11 -1.05
N TYR A 110 1.38 -2.10 -1.25
CA TYR A 110 2.32 -2.57 -0.24
C TYR A 110 2.76 -1.38 0.63
N ILE A 111 2.53 -1.49 1.94
CA ILE A 111 3.03 -0.57 2.96
C ILE A 111 4.19 -1.29 3.64
N GLU A 112 5.39 -0.71 3.54
CA GLU A 112 6.51 -1.12 4.37
C GLU A 112 6.26 -0.87 5.86
N ASN A 113 6.99 -1.56 6.75
CA ASN A 113 7.00 -1.22 8.18
C ASN A 113 7.46 0.24 8.47
N ASP A 114 8.05 0.93 7.49
CA ASP A 114 8.50 2.34 7.57
C ASP A 114 7.71 3.33 6.67
N GLY A 115 6.68 2.88 5.94
CA GLY A 115 5.66 3.75 5.34
C GLY A 115 5.83 4.21 3.89
N THR A 116 6.62 3.52 3.05
CA THR A 116 6.84 3.89 1.63
C THR A 116 5.89 3.19 0.61
N LEU A 117 5.48 3.87 -0.49
CA LEU A 117 4.43 3.57 -1.52
C LEU A 117 4.90 3.35 -3.02
N TYR A 118 4.96 2.14 -3.58
CA TYR A 118 5.34 1.94 -5.01
C TYR A 118 4.17 1.82 -6.03
N GLN A 119 4.48 2.06 -7.33
CA GLN A 119 3.61 1.77 -8.49
C GLN A 119 3.93 0.38 -9.11
N TYR A 120 2.88 -0.36 -9.48
CA TYR A 120 2.85 -1.79 -9.85
C TYR A 120 3.60 -2.14 -11.16
N ILE A 121 4.60 -3.04 -11.10
CA ILE A 121 5.19 -3.72 -12.26
C ILE A 121 5.22 -5.23 -11.98
N SER A 122 4.42 -6.02 -12.70
CA SER A 122 4.45 -7.48 -12.64
C SER A 122 5.52 -8.04 -13.56
N PHE A 123 6.75 -8.17 -13.06
CA PHE A 123 7.85 -8.77 -13.82
C PHE A 123 7.53 -10.24 -14.16
N SER A 124 7.54 -10.59 -15.45
CA SER A 124 7.17 -11.92 -15.95
C SER A 124 8.28 -12.61 -16.76
N ASP A 125 9.51 -12.09 -16.67
CA ASP A 125 10.70 -12.59 -17.38
C ASP A 125 11.00 -14.06 -17.05
N ARG A 126 11.34 -14.86 -18.07
CA ARG A 126 11.66 -16.29 -17.92
C ARG A 126 12.83 -16.52 -16.97
N ARG A 127 13.81 -15.61 -16.93
CA ARG A 127 15.02 -15.73 -16.09
C ARG A 127 14.73 -15.66 -14.58
N LEU A 128 13.55 -15.19 -14.20
CA LEU A 128 13.10 -15.06 -12.81
C LEU A 128 12.25 -16.26 -12.36
N LYS A 129 12.11 -17.29 -13.20
CA LYS A 129 11.21 -18.42 -12.98
C LYS A 129 11.98 -19.74 -13.04
N ASP A 130 11.73 -20.61 -12.08
CA ASP A 130 12.23 -21.99 -12.05
C ASP A 130 11.05 -22.98 -12.08
N ASP A 131 11.32 -24.25 -12.38
CA ASP A 131 10.34 -25.36 -12.45
C ASP A 131 9.06 -25.01 -13.26
N ILE A 132 9.23 -24.40 -14.44
CA ILE A 132 8.12 -23.91 -15.27
C ILE A 132 7.34 -25.09 -15.87
N LYS A 133 6.14 -25.32 -15.35
CA LYS A 133 5.19 -26.34 -15.84
C LYS A 133 3.96 -25.68 -16.47
N PRO A 134 3.52 -26.14 -17.66
CA PRO A 134 2.25 -25.69 -18.21
C PRO A 134 1.10 -26.13 -17.31
N LEU A 135 0.11 -25.25 -17.13
CA LEU A 135 -1.14 -25.58 -16.47
C LEU A 135 -1.90 -26.61 -17.31
N LYS A 136 -2.53 -27.59 -16.67
CA LYS A 136 -3.28 -28.66 -17.32
C LYS A 136 -4.56 -28.94 -16.55
N ASN A 137 -5.57 -29.44 -17.26
CA ASN A 137 -6.86 -29.81 -16.70
C ASN A 137 -7.52 -28.62 -15.98
N VAL A 138 -7.33 -27.42 -16.51
CA VAL A 138 -7.84 -26.18 -15.92
C VAL A 138 -9.34 -26.07 -16.13
N LEU A 139 -9.82 -26.45 -17.33
CA LEU A 139 -11.24 -26.33 -17.67
C LEU A 139 -12.12 -27.16 -16.72
N ASN A 140 -11.74 -28.40 -16.44
CA ASN A 140 -12.47 -29.27 -15.50
C ASN A 140 -12.44 -28.73 -14.06
N LYS A 141 -11.33 -28.09 -13.65
CA LYS A 141 -11.24 -27.45 -12.33
C LYS A 141 -12.10 -26.19 -12.22
N LEU A 142 -12.31 -25.48 -13.32
CA LEU A 142 -13.18 -24.30 -13.34
C LEU A 142 -14.66 -24.65 -13.28
N ASP A 143 -15.07 -25.90 -13.54
CA ASP A 143 -16.47 -26.33 -13.48
C ASP A 143 -17.11 -26.08 -12.10
N GLY A 144 -16.33 -26.20 -11.02
CA GLY A 144 -16.77 -25.91 -9.66
C GLY A 144 -16.71 -24.45 -9.23
N ILE A 145 -16.30 -23.54 -10.12
CA ILE A 145 -16.07 -22.11 -9.83
C ILE A 145 -17.02 -21.28 -10.69
N HIS A 146 -17.78 -20.40 -10.05
CA HIS A 146 -18.78 -19.60 -10.75
C HIS A 146 -18.49 -18.10 -10.67
N GLY A 147 -18.94 -17.40 -11.72
CA GLY A 147 -19.08 -15.95 -11.69
C GLY A 147 -20.42 -15.57 -11.08
N TYR A 148 -20.40 -14.61 -10.17
CA TYR A 148 -21.58 -14.11 -9.47
C TYR A 148 -21.72 -12.60 -9.69
N SER A 149 -22.95 -12.10 -9.78
CA SER A 149 -23.23 -10.72 -9.40
C SER A 149 -23.69 -10.67 -7.94
N TYR A 150 -23.25 -9.66 -7.20
CA TYR A 150 -23.56 -9.52 -5.78
C TYR A 150 -23.53 -8.05 -5.34
N TYR A 151 -24.03 -7.80 -4.14
CA TYR A 151 -23.92 -6.52 -3.46
C TYR A 151 -23.12 -6.70 -2.18
N LEU A 152 -22.16 -5.81 -1.92
CA LEU A 152 -21.44 -5.82 -0.65
C LEU A 152 -22.40 -5.49 0.50
N ARG A 153 -22.31 -6.28 1.58
CA ARG A 153 -23.04 -5.99 2.81
C ARG A 153 -22.58 -4.63 3.34
N ASN A 154 -23.54 -3.79 3.74
CA ASN A 154 -23.30 -2.43 4.25
C ASN A 154 -22.67 -1.45 3.25
N ASN A 155 -22.77 -1.69 1.94
CA ASN A 155 -22.43 -0.67 0.95
C ASN A 155 -23.58 0.34 0.82
N PRO A 156 -23.39 1.62 1.22
CA PRO A 156 -24.44 2.64 1.19
C PRO A 156 -24.94 2.93 -0.23
N ASN A 157 -24.11 2.67 -1.25
CA ASN A 157 -24.44 2.97 -2.64
C ASN A 157 -25.16 1.81 -3.35
N GLN A 158 -25.32 0.65 -2.69
CA GLN A 158 -25.91 -0.58 -3.25
C GLN A 158 -25.47 -0.84 -4.70
N THR A 159 -24.18 -0.69 -4.98
CA THR A 159 -23.64 -0.93 -6.31
C THR A 159 -23.54 -2.43 -6.56
N GLU A 160 -24.09 -2.90 -7.67
CA GLU A 160 -23.93 -4.29 -8.10
C GLU A 160 -22.50 -4.51 -8.56
N GLU A 161 -21.87 -5.54 -8.03
CA GLU A 161 -20.51 -5.97 -8.37
C GLU A 161 -20.54 -7.35 -9.01
N ILE A 162 -19.49 -7.67 -9.77
CA ILE A 162 -19.31 -8.98 -10.39
C ILE A 162 -17.98 -9.55 -9.91
N GLY A 163 -17.98 -10.81 -9.51
CA GLY A 163 -16.77 -11.48 -9.05
C GLY A 163 -16.94 -12.98 -8.85
N VAL A 164 -16.02 -13.56 -8.08
CA VAL A 164 -15.99 -14.97 -7.73
C VAL A 164 -16.02 -15.16 -6.21
N ILE A 165 -16.41 -16.34 -5.75
CA ILE A 165 -16.35 -16.69 -4.33
C ILE A 165 -14.98 -17.30 -4.01
N ALA A 166 -14.24 -16.67 -3.09
CA ALA A 166 -12.88 -17.08 -2.75
C ALA A 166 -12.78 -18.53 -2.24
N GLN A 167 -13.82 -19.02 -1.56
CA GLN A 167 -13.91 -20.38 -1.03
C GLN A 167 -14.06 -21.44 -2.13
N GLU A 168 -14.63 -21.10 -3.28
CA GLU A 168 -14.68 -21.99 -4.44
C GLU A 168 -13.30 -22.07 -5.10
N ILE A 169 -12.66 -20.91 -5.28
CA ILE A 169 -11.29 -20.82 -5.80
C ILE A 169 -10.31 -21.61 -4.93
N GLU A 170 -10.45 -21.54 -3.60
CA GLU A 170 -9.53 -22.21 -2.67
C GLU A 170 -9.47 -23.73 -2.86
N LYS A 171 -10.58 -24.37 -3.23
CA LYS A 171 -10.64 -25.83 -3.41
C LYS A 171 -9.76 -26.32 -4.56
N GLU A 172 -9.72 -25.56 -5.65
CA GLU A 172 -9.07 -25.97 -6.90
C GLU A 172 -7.74 -25.25 -7.17
N PHE A 173 -7.65 -24.00 -6.70
CA PHE A 173 -6.54 -23.07 -6.89
C PHE A 173 -6.21 -22.31 -5.60
N PRO A 174 -5.81 -23.00 -4.51
CA PRO A 174 -5.52 -22.37 -3.22
C PRO A 174 -4.46 -21.26 -3.30
N GLN A 175 -3.53 -21.36 -4.25
CA GLN A 175 -2.48 -20.37 -4.49
C GLN A 175 -2.97 -19.03 -5.07
N LEU A 176 -4.25 -18.93 -5.47
CA LEU A 176 -4.88 -17.68 -5.88
C LEU A 176 -5.59 -16.98 -4.71
N VAL A 177 -5.72 -17.63 -3.57
CA VAL A 177 -6.48 -17.11 -2.42
C VAL A 177 -5.54 -16.63 -1.34
N PHE A 178 -5.87 -15.50 -0.73
CA PHE A 178 -5.17 -14.95 0.42
C PHE A 178 -6.15 -14.63 1.55
N ARG A 179 -5.63 -14.47 2.76
CA ARG A 179 -6.42 -14.15 3.96
C ARG A 179 -5.98 -12.83 4.55
N HIS A 180 -6.94 -12.03 4.99
CA HIS A 180 -6.69 -10.79 5.71
C HIS A 180 -7.82 -10.58 6.72
N GLU A 181 -7.48 -10.41 8.00
CA GLU A 181 -8.43 -10.14 9.09
C GLU A 181 -9.64 -11.10 9.15
N GLY A 182 -9.39 -12.39 8.88
CA GLY A 182 -10.45 -13.42 8.90
C GLY A 182 -11.27 -13.52 7.61
N TYR A 183 -11.08 -12.61 6.65
CA TYR A 183 -11.69 -12.65 5.32
C TYR A 183 -10.76 -13.27 4.28
N MET A 184 -11.35 -13.80 3.21
CA MET A 184 -10.62 -14.40 2.08
C MET A 184 -10.74 -13.48 0.85
N GLY A 185 -9.61 -13.24 0.18
CA GLY A 185 -9.52 -12.50 -1.07
C GLY A 185 -8.94 -13.34 -2.20
N VAL A 186 -9.17 -12.92 -3.45
CA VAL A 186 -8.71 -13.61 -4.66
C VAL A 186 -7.73 -12.73 -5.42
N ASN A 187 -6.63 -13.32 -5.90
CA ASN A 187 -5.71 -12.69 -6.82
C ASN A 187 -6.26 -12.77 -8.25
N TYR A 188 -7.09 -11.79 -8.62
CA TYR A 188 -7.71 -11.68 -9.94
C TYR A 188 -6.70 -11.54 -11.09
N GLU A 189 -5.50 -10.97 -10.83
CA GLU A 189 -4.45 -10.88 -11.84
C GLU A 189 -3.96 -12.27 -12.25
N ARG A 190 -3.67 -13.14 -11.27
CA ARG A 190 -3.23 -14.52 -11.55
C ARG A 190 -4.35 -15.38 -12.11
N LEU A 191 -5.61 -15.08 -11.78
CA LEU A 191 -6.77 -15.74 -12.39
C LEU A 191 -6.79 -15.59 -13.91
N SER A 192 -6.31 -14.47 -14.47
CA SER A 192 -6.22 -14.30 -15.92
C SER A 192 -5.37 -15.37 -16.62
N ALA A 193 -4.29 -15.84 -15.99
CA ALA A 193 -3.45 -16.92 -16.53
C ALA A 193 -4.16 -18.28 -16.51
N ILE A 194 -5.00 -18.52 -15.49
CA ILE A 194 -5.88 -19.70 -15.42
C ILE A 194 -6.91 -19.64 -16.56
N LEU A 195 -7.59 -18.50 -16.72
CA LEU A 195 -8.58 -18.31 -17.78
C LEU A 195 -7.97 -18.44 -19.18
N LEU A 196 -6.75 -17.92 -19.40
CA LEU A 196 -6.02 -18.11 -20.65
C LEU A 196 -5.80 -19.59 -20.98
N GLN A 197 -5.39 -20.39 -19.98
CA GLN A 197 -5.21 -21.83 -20.20
C GLN A 197 -6.53 -22.54 -20.45
N ALA A 198 -7.61 -22.16 -19.74
CA ALA A 198 -8.94 -22.73 -19.94
C ALA A 198 -9.45 -22.49 -21.37
N VAL A 199 -9.29 -21.28 -21.90
CA VAL A 199 -9.65 -20.95 -23.29
C VAL A 199 -8.85 -21.80 -24.29
N LYS A 200 -7.56 -22.03 -24.02
CA LYS A 200 -6.74 -22.92 -24.87
C LYS A 200 -7.21 -24.38 -24.82
N GLU A 201 -7.53 -24.91 -23.65
CA GLU A 201 -8.07 -26.26 -23.50
C GLU A 201 -9.44 -26.39 -24.20
N GLN A 202 -10.32 -25.40 -24.03
CA GLN A 202 -11.61 -25.34 -24.71
C GLN A 202 -11.44 -25.30 -26.24
N GLN A 203 -10.46 -24.54 -26.76
CA GLN A 203 -10.18 -24.47 -28.19
C GLN A 203 -9.79 -25.85 -28.77
N VAL A 204 -9.01 -26.64 -28.02
CA VAL A 204 -8.66 -28.02 -28.43
C VAL A 204 -9.91 -28.89 -28.53
N LEU A 205 -10.79 -28.84 -27.52
CA LEU A 205 -12.05 -29.60 -27.53
C LEU A 205 -12.95 -29.22 -28.71
N ILE A 206 -13.03 -27.92 -29.05
CA ILE A 206 -13.80 -27.44 -30.20
C ILE A 206 -13.24 -28.03 -31.50
N MET A 207 -11.92 -28.03 -31.69
CA MET A 207 -11.29 -28.60 -32.89
C MET A 207 -11.51 -30.11 -33.00
N GLU A 208 -11.44 -30.84 -31.88
CA GLU A 208 -11.75 -32.28 -31.85
C GLU A 208 -13.21 -32.57 -32.20
N LEU A 209 -14.15 -31.76 -31.69
CA LEU A 209 -15.57 -31.89 -32.01
C LEU A 209 -15.85 -31.58 -33.48
N GLN A 210 -15.27 -30.52 -34.04
CA GLN A 210 -15.39 -30.18 -35.45
C GLN A 210 -14.89 -31.31 -36.34
N HIS A 211 -13.72 -31.88 -36.03
CA HIS A 211 -13.18 -33.01 -36.77
C HIS A 211 -14.09 -34.25 -36.73
N LYS A 212 -14.68 -34.57 -35.57
CA LYS A 212 -15.64 -35.67 -35.45
C LYS A 212 -16.89 -35.43 -36.30
N VAL A 213 -17.40 -34.20 -36.34
CA VAL A 213 -18.54 -33.83 -37.18
C VAL A 213 -18.22 -34.01 -38.66
N GLU A 214 -17.05 -33.57 -39.13
CA GLU A 214 -16.60 -33.77 -40.51
C GLU A 214 -16.50 -35.25 -40.91
N LEU A 215 -15.94 -36.08 -40.02
CA LEU A 215 -15.84 -37.53 -40.25
C LEU A 215 -17.22 -38.16 -40.40
N ILE A 216 -18.17 -37.82 -39.52
CA ILE A 216 -19.55 -38.33 -39.57
C ILE A 216 -20.24 -37.89 -40.86
N LEU A 217 -20.08 -36.62 -41.26
CA LEU A 217 -20.67 -36.10 -42.51
C LEU A 217 -20.07 -36.75 -43.76
N SER A 218 -18.80 -37.16 -43.73
CA SER A 218 -18.16 -37.86 -44.85
C SER A 218 -18.57 -39.32 -45.01
N GLN A 219 -19.27 -39.89 -44.01
CA GLN A 219 -19.76 -41.27 -44.00
C GLN A 219 -21.24 -41.40 -44.44
N GLN A 220 -21.92 -40.29 -44.72
CA GLN A 220 -23.29 -40.22 -45.21
C GLN A 220 -23.32 -39.93 -46.72
#